data_AF-A0A815XXB5-F1
#
_entry.id   AF-A0A815XXB5-F1
#
_cell.length_a   1.000
_cell.length_b   1.000
_cell.length_c   1.000
_cell.angle_alpha   90.00
_cell.angle_beta   90.00
_cell.angle_gamma   90.00
#
_symmetry.space_group_name_H-M   'P 1'
#
loop_
_entity.id
_entity.type
_entity.pdbx_description
1 polymer ?
#
loop_
_entity_poly.entity_id
_entity_poly.type
_entity_poly.pdbx_seq_one_letter_code
_entity_poly.pdbx_strand_id
1 'polypeptide(L)' 'MGGFYYRLLGFVKANVRKTIDSHLLTYRQLETLVIEVESVINSRPLGFTGSPVDDGITLTPSLFLSINHRTGFPEIDSD' A
#
# COMPACT_ATOMS: atom_id res chain seq x y z
N MET A 1 12.81 -13.26 -10.64
CA MET A 1 12.62 -11.86 -10.21
C MET A 1 11.33 -11.32 -10.81
N GLY A 2 10.39 -10.85 -9.98
CA GLY A 2 9.07 -10.34 -10.40
C GLY A 2 7.91 -10.63 -9.44
N GLY A 3 8.08 -11.54 -8.47
CA GLY A 3 6.96 -12.07 -7.66
C GLY A 3 6.15 -11.02 -6.89
N PHE A 4 6.80 -10.01 -6.30
CA PHE A 4 6.11 -8.93 -5.59
C PHE A 4 5.27 -8.06 -6.53
N TYR A 5 5.86 -7.60 -7.63
CA TYR A 5 5.17 -6.78 -8.62
C TYR A 5 3.96 -7.51 -9.22
N TYR A 6 4.12 -8.79 -9.59
CA TYR A 6 3.00 -9.60 -10.11
C TYR A 6 1.90 -9.82 -9.06
N ARG A 7 2.25 -9.99 -7.76
CA ARG A 7 1.26 -10.04 -6.67
C ARG A 7 0.53 -8.70 -6.51
N LEU A 8 1.24 -7.58 -6.56
CA LEU A 8 0.65 -6.25 -6.47
C LEU A 8 -0.34 -6.00 -7.62
N LEU A 9 0.07 -6.30 -8.85
CA LEU A 9 -0.83 -6.26 -10.01
C LEU A 9 -2.05 -7.16 -9.83
N GLY A 10 -1.87 -8.35 -9.25
CA GLY A 10 -2.96 -9.25 -8.88
C GLY A 10 -3.95 -8.60 -7.91
N PHE A 11 -3.47 -7.89 -6.89
CA PHE A 11 -4.32 -7.16 -5.95
C PHE A 11 -5.08 -6.02 -6.63
N VAL A 12 -4.42 -5.20 -7.44
CA VAL A 12 -5.08 -4.11 -8.17
C VAL A 12 -6.19 -4.66 -9.05
N LYS A 13 -5.88 -5.66 -9.90
CA LYS A 13 -6.87 -6.28 -10.80
C LYS A 13 -8.02 -6.93 -10.04
N ALA A 14 -7.74 -7.59 -8.92
CA ALA A 14 -8.79 -8.23 -8.11
C ALA A 14 -9.74 -7.21 -7.48
N ASN A 15 -9.22 -6.08 -6.96
CA ASN A 15 -10.07 -5.03 -6.39
C ASN A 15 -10.87 -4.32 -7.47
N VAL A 16 -10.25 -3.94 -8.59
CA VAL A 16 -10.97 -3.35 -9.73
C VAL A 16 -12.08 -4.28 -10.22
N ARG A 17 -11.79 -5.58 -10.41
CA ARG A 17 -12.80 -6.55 -10.86
C ARG A 17 -13.94 -6.72 -9.85
N LYS A 18 -13.66 -6.72 -8.54
CA LYS A 18 -14.69 -6.81 -7.50
C LYS A 18 -15.59 -5.58 -7.48
N THR A 19 -15.05 -4.39 -7.75
CA THR A 19 -15.84 -3.15 -7.71
C THR A 19 -16.64 -2.92 -8.99
N ILE A 20 -16.08 -3.26 -10.16
CA ILE A 20 -16.81 -3.16 -11.44
C ILE A 20 -17.93 -4.20 -11.50
N ASP A 21 -17.64 -5.43 -11.04
CA ASP A 21 -18.52 -6.59 -11.19
C ASP A 21 -19.04 -6.72 -12.64
N SER A 22 -20.34 -6.52 -12.89
CA SER A 22 -20.97 -6.54 -14.22
C SER A 22 -21.34 -5.16 -14.79
N HIS A 23 -20.76 -4.07 -14.29
CA HIS A 23 -21.09 -2.71 -14.72
C HIS A 23 -20.17 -2.22 -15.85
N LEU A 24 -20.73 -1.49 -16.80
CA LEU A 24 -19.94 -0.75 -17.80
C LEU A 24 -19.68 0.66 -17.26
N LEU A 25 -18.42 0.95 -16.93
CA LEU A 25 -18.02 2.27 -16.45
C LEU A 25 -17.64 3.19 -17.61
N THR A 26 -17.99 4.46 -17.47
CA THR A 26 -17.38 5.53 -18.27
C THR A 26 -15.89 5.68 -17.92
N TYR A 27 -15.12 6.32 -18.80
CA TYR A 27 -13.71 6.60 -18.55
C TYR A 27 -13.47 7.27 -17.19
N ARG A 28 -14.26 8.31 -16.85
CA ARG A 28 -14.12 9.06 -15.59
C ARG A 28 -14.40 8.21 -14.35
N GLN A 29 -15.38 7.32 -14.45
CA GLN A 29 -15.70 6.39 -13.36
C GLN A 29 -14.59 5.34 -13.19
N LEU A 30 -14.04 4.83 -14.29
CA LEU A 30 -12.92 3.90 -14.24
C LEU A 30 -11.66 4.56 -13.67
N GLU A 31 -11.36 5.80 -14.09
CA GLU A 31 -10.25 6.60 -13.57
C GLU A 31 -10.39 6.81 -12.05
N THR A 32 -11.58 7.23 -11.61
CA THR A 32 -11.89 7.41 -10.18
C THR A 32 -11.70 6.10 -9.41
N LEU A 33 -12.22 4.99 -9.95
CA LEU A 33 -12.10 3.68 -9.33
C LEU A 33 -10.64 3.25 -9.16
N VAL A 34 -9.81 3.47 -10.18
CA VAL A 34 -8.38 3.11 -10.11
C VAL A 34 -7.67 3.91 -9.02
N ILE A 35 -7.97 5.21 -8.90
CA ILE A 35 -7.43 6.09 -7.84
C ILE A 35 -7.87 5.60 -6.45
N GLU A 36 -9.12 5.20 -6.30
CA GLU A 36 -9.64 4.65 -5.04
C GLU A 36 -8.94 3.33 -4.66
N VAL A 37 -8.79 2.42 -5.63
CA VAL A 37 -8.10 1.14 -5.41
C VAL A 37 -6.64 1.39 -5.03
N GLU A 38 -5.96 2.33 -5.69
CA GLU A 38 -4.61 2.75 -5.32
C GLU A 38 -4.56 3.26 -3.87
N SER A 39 -5.46 4.18 -3.51
CA SER A 39 -5.53 4.76 -2.17
C SER A 39 -5.75 3.69 -1.08
N VAL A 40 -6.63 2.73 -1.33
CA VAL A 40 -6.91 1.61 -0.42
C VAL A 40 -5.68 0.72 -0.25
N ILE A 41 -5.01 0.36 -1.35
CA ILE A 41 -3.80 -0.46 -1.30
C ILE A 41 -2.68 0.29 -0.55
N ASN A 42 -2.50 1.57 -0.84
CA ASN A 42 -1.44 2.40 -0.26
C ASN A 42 -1.66 2.73 1.22
N SER A 43 -2.92 2.79 1.67
CA SER A 43 -3.29 3.03 3.07
C SER A 43 -3.39 1.76 3.91
N ARG A 44 -3.28 0.57 3.29
CA ARG A 44 -3.48 -0.70 3.99
C ARG A 44 -2.35 -0.94 5.01
N PRO A 45 -2.66 -1.25 6.28
CA PRO A 45 -1.65 -1.57 7.27
C PRO A 45 -0.92 -2.87 6.93
N LEU A 46 0.42 -2.82 6.92
CA LEU A 46 1.32 -3.97 6.74
C LEU A 46 1.69 -4.62 8.07
N GLY A 47 1.70 -3.84 9.15
CA GLY A 47 2.06 -4.28 10.50
C GLY A 47 2.31 -3.10 11.42
N PHE A 48 2.34 -3.38 12.72
CA PHE A 48 2.70 -2.42 13.74
C PHE A 48 4.22 -2.44 13.96
N THR A 49 4.87 -1.29 13.82
CA THR A 49 6.28 -1.12 14.23
C THR A 49 6.34 -0.08 15.32
N GLY A 50 5.98 -0.49 16.53
CA GLY A 50 6.12 0.31 17.73
C GLY A 50 6.31 -0.59 18.95
N SER A 51 7.02 -0.10 19.95
CA SER A 51 6.86 -0.61 21.31
C SER A 51 5.57 0.00 21.88
N PRO A 52 4.91 -0.60 22.89
CA PRO A 52 3.70 -0.04 23.51
C PRO A 52 3.90 1.34 24.18
N VAL A 53 5.13 1.86 24.24
CA VAL A 53 5.49 3.13 24.88
C VAL A 53 5.60 4.29 23.88
N ASP A 54 5.73 4.00 22.59
CA ASP A 54 5.69 5.00 21.52
C ASP A 54 4.35 4.84 20.81
N ASP A 55 3.71 5.93 20.37
CA ASP A 55 2.41 5.93 19.67
C ASP A 55 2.53 5.32 18.25
N GLY A 56 3.25 4.22 18.11
CA GLY A 56 2.87 3.10 17.29
C GLY A 56 2.51 3.43 15.85
N ILE A 57 3.48 3.89 15.06
CA ILE A 57 3.24 4.16 13.65
C ILE A 57 2.87 2.84 12.97
N THR A 58 1.65 2.80 12.41
CA THR A 58 1.21 1.68 11.58
C THR A 58 1.88 1.79 10.22
N LEU A 59 2.68 0.78 9.85
CA LEU A 59 3.34 0.77 8.55
C LEU A 59 2.30 0.58 7.45
N THR A 60 2.33 1.46 6.45
CA THR A 60 1.52 1.34 5.23
C THR A 60 2.44 1.40 4.00
N PRO A 61 2.03 0.86 2.84
CA PRO A 61 2.84 0.98 1.62
C PRO A 61 3.13 2.44 1.24
N SER A 62 2.20 3.36 1.49
CA SER A 62 2.41 4.80 1.25
C SER A 62 3.59 5.38 2.03
N LEU A 63 3.91 4.84 3.20
CA LEU A 63 5.05 5.28 4.00
C LEU A 63 6.40 4.99 3.32
N PHE A 64 6.49 3.99 2.46
CA PHE A 64 7.69 3.69 1.67
C PHE A 64 7.82 4.58 0.42
N LEU A 65 6.69 5.10 -0.07
CA LEU A 65 6.63 5.99 -1.25
C LEU A 65 6.80 7.47 -0.85
N SER A 66 6.34 7.81 0.35
CA SER A 66 6.62 9.07 1.02
C SER A 66 8.09 9.08 1.42
N ILE A 67 8.94 9.75 0.64
CA ILE A 67 10.36 9.95 0.95
C ILE A 67 10.46 10.68 2.30
N ASN A 68 10.56 9.93 3.38
CA ASN A 68 10.78 10.40 4.73
C ASN A 68 11.87 9.54 5.37
N HIS A 69 12.98 10.19 5.72
CA HIS A 69 14.24 9.66 6.25
C HIS A 69 14.16 8.90 7.59
N ARG A 70 13.01 8.37 7.99
CA ARG A 70 12.77 7.78 9.32
C ARG A 70 12.61 6.27 9.36
N THR A 71 12.71 5.58 8.23
CA THR A 71 13.17 4.18 8.28
C THR A 71 14.65 4.22 8.60
N GLY A 72 14.96 4.41 9.89
CA GLY A 72 16.30 4.46 10.41
C GLY A 72 17.12 3.29 9.85
N PHE A 73 18.35 3.58 9.46
CA PHE A 73 19.35 2.55 9.28
C PHE A 73 19.32 1.66 10.53
N PRO A 74 19.42 0.32 10.40
CA PRO A 74 19.64 -0.50 11.58
C PRO A 74 20.90 0.05 12.27
N GLU A 75 20.77 0.51 13.52
CA GLU A 75 21.95 0.78 14.34
C GLU A 75 22.75 -0.51 14.34
N ILE A 76 23.90 -0.47 13.68
CA ILE A 76 24.88 -1.53 13.76
C ILE A 76 25.50 -1.31 15.14
N ASP A 77 25.05 -2.08 16.13
CA ASP A 77 25.73 -2.18 17.42
C ASP A 77 27.20 -2.49 17.12
N SER A 78 28.05 -1.49 17.35
CA SER A 78 29.49 -1.60 17.27
C SER A 78 29.98 -1.74 18.70
N ASP A 79 30.49 -2.93 19.04
CA ASP A 79 31.28 -3.20 20.25
C ASP A 79 32.47 -2.23 20.40
#